data_AF-A0A935WFI4-F1
#
_entry.id   AF-A0A935WFI4-F1
#
_cell.length_a   1.000
_cell.length_b   1.000
_cell.length_c   1.000
_cell.angle_alpha   90.00
_cell.angle_beta   90.00
_cell.angle_gamma   90.00
#
_symmetry.space_group_name_H-M   'P 1'
#
loop_
_entity.id
_entity.type
_entity.pdbx_description
1 polymer ?
#
loop_
_entity_poly.entity_id
_entity_poly.type
_entity_poly.pdbx_seq_one_letter_code
_entity_poly.pdbx_strand_id
1 'polypeptide(L)'
;MRATPIIGVGWKVSALLLALGAPGLAAQATSASGPVRRARAAPEAVLRRLAAELRNLVVAQENYFAENGRYSELLTAAGGGAVLVTPSSGVTLNLTYVTRNSWAARATYEGMRYSCVIIVGAVPASRIPRTRVERWEPTEEGVPVCDRVPGRS
;
A
#
# COMPACT_ATOMS: atom_id res chain seq x y z
N MET A 1 -38.30 -34.23 34.01
CA MET A 1 -37.42 -35.41 34.27
C MET A 1 -36.15 -35.19 33.46
N ARG A 2 -35.02 -34.85 34.12
CA ARG A 2 -33.72 -35.58 34.13
C ARG A 2 -33.45 -36.35 32.81
N ALA A 3 -32.32 -36.22 32.11
CA ALA A 3 -30.97 -36.24 32.65
C ALA A 3 -29.90 -35.79 31.60
N THR A 4 -28.84 -35.11 32.07
CA THR A 4 -27.44 -35.21 31.58
C THR A 4 -26.86 -36.61 31.89
N PRO A 5 -25.59 -36.99 31.64
CA PRO A 5 -24.41 -36.41 30.93
C PRO A 5 -23.73 -37.47 29.97
N ILE A 6 -22.52 -37.32 29.37
CA ILE A 6 -21.22 -37.86 29.88
C ILE A 6 -20.13 -37.97 28.76
N ILE A 7 -18.91 -37.48 29.05
CA ILE A 7 -17.53 -37.97 28.69
C ILE A 7 -17.12 -37.98 27.20
N GLY A 8 -15.94 -37.55 26.76
CA GLY A 8 -14.69 -37.16 27.43
C GLY A 8 -13.52 -37.60 26.54
N VAL A 9 -12.62 -36.68 26.20
CA VAL A 9 -11.37 -37.03 25.51
C VAL A 9 -10.23 -36.55 26.39
N GLY A 10 -9.58 -37.53 27.00
CA GLY A 10 -8.46 -37.34 27.90
C GLY A 10 -7.21 -36.91 27.15
N TRP A 11 -6.64 -35.78 27.55
CA TRP A 11 -5.24 -35.50 27.30
C TRP A 11 -4.47 -35.82 28.57
N LYS A 12 -3.63 -36.85 28.46
CA LYS A 12 -2.72 -37.29 29.50
C LYS A 12 -1.76 -36.13 29.82
N VAL A 13 -1.92 -35.53 31.00
CA VAL A 13 -0.93 -34.64 31.59
C VAL A 13 0.05 -35.51 32.35
N SER A 14 1.32 -35.47 31.95
CA SER A 14 2.40 -36.09 32.69
C SER A 14 3.65 -35.25 32.47
N ALA A 15 4.01 -34.45 33.48
CA ALA A 15 5.36 -34.36 34.01
C ALA A 15 5.34 -33.37 35.17
N LEU A 16 5.38 -33.96 36.36
CA LEU A 16 5.71 -33.35 37.63
C LEU A 16 7.18 -32.88 37.57
N LEU A 17 7.45 -31.59 37.78
CA LEU A 17 8.78 -31.10 38.13
C LEU A 17 8.65 -30.23 39.38
N LEU A 18 9.20 -30.76 40.47
CA LEU A 18 9.32 -30.13 41.78
C LEU A 18 10.56 -29.24 41.83
N ALA A 19 10.33 -28.05 42.38
CA ALA A 19 11.23 -27.23 43.20
C ALA A 19 12.48 -26.58 42.58
N LEU A 20 12.49 -25.24 42.59
CA LEU A 20 13.29 -24.41 43.50
C LEU A 20 13.00 -22.93 43.19
N GLY A 21 12.21 -22.28 44.06
CA GLY A 21 11.88 -20.86 43.93
C GLY A 21 13.09 -19.99 44.31
N ALA A 22 13.63 -19.28 43.33
CA ALA A 22 14.52 -18.14 43.56
C ALA A 22 13.69 -16.86 43.75
N PRO A 23 14.04 -15.99 44.71
CA PRO A 23 13.29 -14.78 45.00
C PRO A 23 13.35 -13.80 43.81
N GLY A 24 12.18 -13.26 43.45
CA GLY A 24 12.02 -12.34 42.35
C GLY A 24 12.76 -11.04 42.58
N LEU A 25 13.69 -10.72 41.66
CA LEU A 25 13.98 -9.33 41.34
C LEU A 25 13.00 -8.89 40.25
N ALA A 26 12.01 -8.09 40.65
CA ALA A 26 11.22 -7.31 39.72
C ALA A 26 12.14 -6.30 39.02
N ALA A 27 12.59 -6.63 37.81
CA ALA A 27 13.23 -5.66 36.94
C ALA A 27 12.16 -4.66 36.49
N GLN A 28 12.09 -3.51 37.18
CA GLN A 28 11.30 -2.38 36.74
C GLN A 28 11.95 -1.83 35.46
N ALA A 29 11.40 -2.21 34.31
CA ALA A 29 11.78 -1.63 33.03
C ALA A 29 11.19 -0.21 32.95
N THR A 30 11.96 0.77 33.41
CA THR A 30 11.65 2.19 33.21
C THR A 30 11.70 2.46 31.70
N SER A 31 10.55 2.44 31.06
CA SER A 31 10.42 2.85 29.66
C SER A 31 10.64 4.34 29.59
N ALA A 32 11.87 4.76 29.26
CA ALA A 32 12.18 6.13 28.94
C ALA A 32 11.48 6.49 27.62
N SER A 33 10.30 7.12 27.70
CA SER A 33 9.61 7.72 26.58
C SER A 33 10.33 9.00 26.14
N GLY A 34 11.46 8.85 25.44
CA GLY A 34 12.04 9.94 24.66
C GLY A 34 11.09 10.34 23.52
N PRO A 35 11.14 11.60 23.05
CA PRO A 35 10.34 12.00 21.90
C PRO A 35 10.75 11.17 20.68
N VAL A 36 9.83 10.32 20.19
CA VAL A 36 10.02 9.57 18.96
C VAL A 36 10.08 10.56 17.82
N ARG A 37 11.28 10.98 17.43
CA ARG A 37 11.51 11.73 16.20
C ARG A 37 11.16 10.77 15.06
N ARG A 38 9.96 10.89 14.48
CA ARG A 38 9.55 10.06 13.34
C ARG A 38 10.63 10.14 12.27
N ALA A 39 11.29 9.01 12.01
CA ALA A 39 12.26 8.95 10.94
C ALA A 39 11.55 9.24 9.62
N ARG A 40 12.02 10.25 8.87
CA ARG A 40 11.52 10.51 7.52
C ARG A 40 11.97 9.36 6.62
N ALA A 41 11.04 8.73 5.93
CA ALA A 41 11.37 7.67 4.98
C ALA A 41 12.36 8.19 3.93
N ALA A 42 13.35 7.36 3.56
CA ALA A 42 14.29 7.69 2.50
C ALA A 42 13.53 7.93 1.18
N PRO A 43 13.84 9.00 0.42
CA PRO A 43 13.11 9.34 -0.81
C PRO A 43 12.99 8.18 -1.82
N GLU A 44 14.01 7.34 -1.95
CA GLU A 44 14.02 6.18 -2.84
C GLU A 44 13.01 5.11 -2.40
N ALA A 45 12.86 4.90 -1.09
CA ALA A 45 11.86 3.97 -0.56
C ALA A 45 10.44 4.48 -0.81
N VAL A 46 10.24 5.80 -0.72
CA VAL A 46 8.95 6.42 -1.06
C VAL A 46 8.67 6.27 -2.55
N LEU A 47 9.63 6.51 -3.44
CA LEU A 47 9.44 6.33 -4.89
C LEU A 47 9.08 4.88 -5.26
N ARG A 48 9.74 3.88 -4.64
CA ARG A 48 9.35 2.47 -4.80
C ARG A 48 7.92 2.20 -4.35
N ARG A 49 7.48 2.83 -3.25
CA ARG A 49 6.10 2.75 -2.78
C ARG A 49 5.13 3.38 -3.78
N LEU A 50 5.42 4.58 -4.28
CA LEU A 50 4.59 5.24 -5.31
C LEU A 50 4.44 4.37 -6.56
N ALA A 51 5.52 3.73 -7.02
CA ALA A 51 5.46 2.80 -8.15
C ALA A 51 4.60 1.56 -7.84
N ALA A 52 4.68 1.00 -6.63
CA ALA A 52 3.84 -0.12 -6.22
C ALA A 52 2.35 0.26 -6.18
N GLU A 53 2.02 1.45 -5.67
CA GLU A 53 0.65 1.97 -5.64
C GLU A 53 0.06 2.16 -7.04
N LEU A 54 0.87 2.58 -8.02
CA LEU A 54 0.44 2.64 -9.41
C LEU A 54 0.17 1.24 -10.00
N ARG A 55 0.98 0.23 -9.66
CA ARG A 55 0.73 -1.16 -10.09
C ARG A 55 -0.55 -1.72 -9.45
N ASN A 56 -0.80 -1.40 -8.19
CA ASN A 56 -2.05 -1.77 -7.51
C ASN A 56 -3.26 -1.08 -8.17
N LEU A 57 -3.11 0.18 -8.57
CA LEU A 57 -4.15 0.90 -9.32
C LEU A 57 -4.43 0.25 -10.68
N VAL A 58 -3.41 -0.28 -11.38
CA VAL A 58 -3.63 -1.05 -12.60
C VAL A 58 -4.53 -2.24 -12.32
N VAL A 59 -4.19 -3.09 -11.34
CA VAL A 59 -5.01 -4.26 -10.99
C VAL A 59 -6.45 -3.86 -10.66
N ALA A 60 -6.64 -2.78 -9.89
CA ALA A 60 -7.97 -2.32 -9.50
C ALA A 60 -8.79 -1.79 -10.70
N GLN A 61 -8.16 -1.05 -11.62
CA GLN A 61 -8.79 -0.58 -12.85
C GLN A 61 -9.14 -1.73 -13.80
N GLU A 62 -8.26 -2.73 -13.94
CA GLU A 62 -8.52 -3.91 -14.77
C GLU A 62 -9.68 -4.74 -14.24
N ASN A 63 -9.76 -4.96 -12.92
CA ASN A 63 -10.91 -5.64 -12.31
C ASN A 63 -12.21 -4.88 -12.57
N TYR A 64 -12.21 -3.56 -12.40
CA TYR A 64 -13.36 -2.73 -12.70
C TYR A 64 -13.74 -2.78 -14.19
N PHE A 65 -12.75 -2.76 -15.09
CA PHE A 65 -12.98 -2.87 -16.53
C PHE A 65 -13.61 -4.21 -16.89
N ALA A 66 -13.15 -5.32 -16.29
CA ALA A 66 -13.71 -6.64 -16.53
C ALA A 66 -15.20 -6.72 -16.15
N GLU A 67 -15.61 -6.01 -15.10
CA GLU A 67 -17.00 -5.97 -14.63
C GLU A 67 -17.88 -4.97 -15.41
N ASN A 68 -17.32 -3.84 -15.84
CA ASN A 68 -18.09 -2.68 -16.33
C ASN A 68 -17.85 -2.38 -17.82
N GLY A 69 -16.90 -3.07 -18.46
CA GLY A 69 -16.49 -2.84 -19.85
C GLY A 69 -15.84 -1.48 -20.12
N ARG A 70 -15.44 -0.75 -19.09
CA ARG A 70 -14.77 0.56 -19.19
C ARG A 70 -13.91 0.84 -17.97
N TYR A 71 -12.89 1.68 -18.11
CA TYR A 71 -12.16 2.20 -16.95
C TYR A 71 -12.98 3.21 -16.15
N SER A 72 -12.65 3.35 -14.87
CA SER A 72 -13.32 4.30 -13.98
C SER A 72 -12.59 5.63 -13.94
N GLU A 73 -13.36 6.72 -13.96
CA GLU A 73 -12.86 8.09 -13.76
C GLU A 73 -12.72 8.45 -12.28
N LEU A 74 -13.25 7.61 -11.39
CA LEU A 74 -13.35 7.87 -9.96
C LEU A 74 -12.58 6.81 -9.16
N LEU A 75 -11.78 7.28 -8.21
CA LEU A 75 -11.09 6.47 -7.21
C LEU A 75 -11.76 6.72 -5.86
N THR A 76 -12.04 5.67 -5.11
CA THR A 76 -12.71 5.76 -3.80
C THR A 76 -12.18 4.71 -2.83
N ALA A 77 -12.27 4.98 -1.54
CA ALA A 77 -12.03 3.99 -0.49
C ALA A 77 -13.32 3.31 0.02
N ALA A 78 -14.50 3.79 -0.42
CA ALA A 78 -15.80 3.41 0.15
C ALA A 78 -16.69 2.55 -0.77
N GLY A 79 -16.25 2.25 -2.00
CA GLY A 79 -17.04 1.54 -3.01
C GLY A 79 -18.06 2.43 -3.74
N GLY A 80 -19.05 1.82 -4.40
CA GLY A 80 -20.16 2.56 -5.03
C GLY A 80 -20.00 2.88 -6.53
N GLY A 81 -19.58 1.90 -7.34
CA GLY A 81 -19.48 2.07 -8.80
C GLY A 81 -18.23 2.80 -9.28
N ALA A 82 -17.24 2.94 -8.41
CA ALA A 82 -15.92 3.50 -8.69
C ALA A 82 -14.82 2.48 -8.36
N VAL A 83 -13.59 2.75 -8.80
CA VAL A 83 -12.45 1.88 -8.49
C VAL A 83 -12.10 2.00 -7.01
N LEU A 84 -12.19 0.87 -6.30
CA LEU A 84 -11.86 0.79 -4.89
C LEU A 84 -10.33 0.73 -4.71
N VAL A 85 -9.76 1.79 -4.13
CA VAL A 85 -8.34 1.89 -3.80
C VAL A 85 -8.15 2.59 -2.46
N THR A 86 -7.25 2.06 -1.65
CA THR A 86 -6.84 2.67 -0.38
C THR A 86 -5.33 2.87 -0.43
N PRO A 87 -4.85 4.05 -0.90
CA PRO A 87 -3.42 4.32 -0.97
C PRO A 87 -2.78 4.28 0.42
N SER A 88 -1.50 3.89 0.48
CA SER A 88 -0.70 4.03 1.70
C SER A 88 -0.75 5.46 2.25
N SER A 89 -0.63 5.62 3.57
CA SER A 89 -0.59 6.93 4.22
C SER A 89 0.44 7.87 3.58
N GLY A 90 -0.01 9.09 3.27
CA GLY A 90 0.77 10.13 2.60
C GLY A 90 0.86 9.99 1.08
N VAL A 91 0.38 8.89 0.48
CA VAL A 91 0.30 8.73 -0.98
C VAL A 91 -1.00 9.33 -1.52
N THR A 92 -0.89 10.04 -2.64
CA THR A 92 -2.05 10.47 -3.44
C THR A 92 -1.94 9.87 -4.84
N LEU A 93 -3.03 9.24 -5.29
CA LEU A 93 -3.21 8.77 -6.66
C LEU A 93 -4.15 9.73 -7.38
N ASN A 94 -3.75 10.19 -8.57
CA ASN A 94 -4.56 11.08 -9.39
C ASN A 94 -4.66 10.57 -10.82
N LEU A 95 -5.89 10.35 -11.30
CA LEU A 95 -6.17 10.09 -12.70
C LEU A 95 -6.04 11.41 -13.47
N THR A 96 -5.11 11.47 -14.41
CA THR A 96 -4.82 12.66 -15.23
C THR A 96 -5.54 12.63 -16.57
N TYR A 97 -5.94 11.44 -17.02
CA TYR A 97 -6.70 11.20 -18.23
C TYR A 97 -7.39 9.85 -18.10
N VAL A 98 -8.63 9.75 -18.56
CA VAL A 98 -9.40 8.51 -18.60
C VAL A 98 -10.34 8.59 -19.79
N THR A 99 -10.48 7.47 -20.48
CA THR A 99 -11.56 7.18 -21.41
C THR A 99 -12.09 5.79 -21.13
N ARG A 100 -13.00 5.32 -21.97
CA ARG A 100 -13.50 3.94 -21.90
C ARG A 100 -12.37 2.90 -21.87
N ASN A 101 -11.32 3.08 -22.69
CA ASN A 101 -10.32 2.04 -22.98
C ASN A 101 -8.87 2.48 -22.72
N SER A 102 -8.66 3.62 -22.08
CA SER A 102 -7.30 4.09 -21.74
C SER A 102 -7.33 5.00 -20.54
N TRP A 103 -6.25 5.06 -19.79
CA TRP A 103 -6.08 6.03 -18.70
C TRP A 103 -4.62 6.32 -18.43
N ALA A 104 -4.38 7.41 -17.71
CA ALA A 104 -3.07 7.80 -17.23
C ALA A 104 -3.16 8.37 -15.82
N ALA A 105 -2.19 8.07 -14.97
CA ALA A 105 -2.19 8.54 -13.59
C ALA A 105 -0.83 9.05 -13.13
N ARG A 106 -0.88 9.80 -12.03
CA ARG A 106 0.29 10.23 -11.27
C ARG A 106 0.12 9.83 -9.80
N ALA A 107 1.18 9.30 -9.21
CA ALA A 107 1.32 9.06 -7.78
C ALA A 107 2.28 10.08 -7.17
N THR A 108 1.92 10.63 -6.00
CA THR A 108 2.73 11.63 -5.28
C THR A 108 2.73 11.34 -3.79
N TYR A 109 3.72 11.86 -3.07
CA TYR A 109 3.80 11.72 -1.62
C TYR A 109 3.79 13.09 -0.91
N GLU A 110 3.11 13.17 0.23
CA GLU A 110 3.05 14.37 1.06
C GLU A 110 4.44 14.87 1.45
N GLY A 111 4.69 16.16 1.29
CA GLY A 111 5.98 16.77 1.62
C GLY A 111 7.14 16.34 0.71
N MET A 112 6.87 15.72 -0.43
CA MET A 112 7.88 15.37 -1.45
C MET A 112 7.55 15.99 -2.81
N ARG A 113 8.59 16.49 -3.49
CA ARG A 113 8.48 17.03 -4.85
C ARG A 113 8.46 15.97 -5.95
N TYR A 114 8.93 14.76 -5.63
CA TYR A 114 9.01 13.64 -6.56
C TYR A 114 7.66 12.94 -6.77
N SER A 115 7.56 12.19 -7.86
CA SER A 115 6.35 11.53 -8.32
C SER A 115 6.69 10.33 -9.19
N CYS A 116 5.68 9.48 -9.40
CA CYS A 116 5.68 8.47 -10.45
C CYS A 116 4.46 8.66 -11.34
N VAL A 117 4.57 8.24 -12.60
CA VAL A 117 3.50 8.29 -13.60
C VAL A 117 3.36 6.96 -14.33
N ILE A 118 2.18 6.69 -14.87
CA ILE A 118 1.87 5.47 -15.63
C ILE A 118 0.81 5.75 -16.69
N ILE A 119 0.81 4.95 -17.75
CA ILE A 119 -0.24 4.91 -18.79
C ILE A 119 -0.72 3.47 -18.99
N VAL A 120 -1.99 3.32 -19.35
CA VAL A 120 -2.62 2.07 -19.81
C VAL A 120 -3.52 2.38 -21.01
N GLY A 121 -3.45 1.56 -22.05
CA GLY A 121 -4.09 1.76 -23.34
C GLY A 121 -3.55 2.94 -24.15
N ALA A 122 -4.28 3.30 -25.19
CA ALA A 122 -3.90 4.35 -26.14
C ALA A 122 -4.15 5.77 -25.58
N VAL A 123 -3.20 6.29 -24.82
CA VAL A 123 -3.20 7.67 -24.32
C VAL A 123 -2.60 8.60 -25.40
N PRO A 124 -3.30 9.65 -25.85
CA PRO A 124 -2.74 10.57 -26.85
C PRO A 124 -1.56 11.34 -26.27
N ALA A 125 -0.56 11.64 -27.11
CA ALA A 125 0.70 12.27 -26.68
C ALA A 125 0.50 13.57 -25.86
N SER A 126 -0.51 14.38 -26.18
CA SER A 126 -0.86 15.60 -25.45
C SER A 126 -1.39 15.36 -24.03
N ARG A 127 -1.74 14.12 -23.68
CA ARG A 127 -2.30 13.70 -22.40
C ARG A 127 -1.36 12.79 -21.61
N ILE A 128 -0.20 12.42 -22.15
CA ILE A 128 0.78 11.61 -21.42
C ILE A 128 1.32 12.43 -20.23
N PRO A 129 1.15 11.95 -18.99
CA PRO A 129 1.65 12.66 -17.82
C PRO A 129 3.17 12.52 -17.73
N ARG A 130 3.81 13.60 -17.28
CA ARG A 130 5.24 13.63 -16.98
C ARG A 130 5.49 13.52 -15.49
N THR A 131 6.62 12.97 -15.07
CA THR A 131 7.05 13.09 -13.67
C THR A 131 7.29 14.57 -13.30
N ARG A 132 7.23 14.91 -12.01
CA ARG A 132 7.21 16.31 -11.52
C ARG A 132 8.55 17.00 -11.68
N VAL A 133 9.66 16.29 -11.46
CA VAL A 133 11.01 16.88 -11.41
C VAL A 133 11.70 16.67 -12.75
N GLU A 134 11.93 15.43 -13.16
CA GLU A 134 12.69 15.11 -14.37
C GLU A 134 11.88 15.19 -15.65
N ARG A 135 10.56 15.35 -15.54
CA ARG A 135 9.64 15.48 -16.68
C ARG A 135 9.64 14.26 -17.61
N TRP A 136 9.96 13.08 -17.09
CA TRP A 136 9.96 11.83 -17.85
C TRP A 136 8.56 11.36 -18.16
N GLU A 137 8.41 10.80 -19.34
CA GLU A 137 7.17 10.18 -19.81
C GLU A 137 7.28 8.66 -19.68
N PRO A 138 6.17 7.97 -19.35
CA PRO A 138 6.12 6.53 -19.46
C PRO A 138 6.16 6.11 -20.94
N THR A 139 7.10 5.24 -21.29
CA THR A 139 7.28 4.71 -22.65
C THR A 139 6.63 3.34 -22.84
N GLU A 140 6.30 2.67 -21.74
CA GLU A 140 5.73 1.33 -21.72
C GLU A 140 4.41 1.34 -20.95
N GLU A 141 3.43 0.63 -21.49
CA GLU A 141 2.13 0.43 -20.86
C GLU A 141 2.27 -0.37 -19.56
N GLY A 142 1.55 0.04 -18.51
CA GLY A 142 1.53 -0.65 -17.23
C GLY A 142 2.84 -0.56 -16.41
N VAL A 143 3.88 0.12 -16.93
CA VAL A 143 5.17 0.28 -16.26
C VAL A 143 5.29 1.68 -15.65
N PRO A 144 5.31 1.82 -14.31
CA PRO A 144 5.50 3.12 -13.68
C PRO A 144 6.90 3.70 -13.97
N VAL A 145 6.94 4.98 -14.34
CA VAL A 145 8.17 5.77 -14.43
C VAL A 145 8.21 6.78 -13.28
N CYS A 146 9.32 6.84 -12.56
CA CYS A 146 9.49 7.70 -11.38
C CYS A 146 10.63 8.69 -11.59
N ASP A 147 10.50 9.85 -10.95
CA ASP A 147 11.61 10.78 -10.72
C ASP A 147 12.80 10.05 -10.03
N ARG A 148 14.04 10.54 -10.18
CA ARG A 148 15.22 10.02 -9.47
C ARG A 148 15.59 10.92 -8.28
N VAL A 149 16.29 10.33 -7.33
CA VAL A 149 16.89 11.10 -6.23
C VAL A 149 18.31 11.47 -6.65
N PRO A 150 18.70 12.76 -6.64
CA PRO A 150 20.05 13.17 -6.99
C PRO A 150 21.10 12.52 -6.09
N GLY A 151 22.19 12.04 -6.67
CA GLY A 151 23.42 11.71 -5.93
C GLY A 151 23.67 10.26 -5.55
N ARG A 152 22.95 9.28 -6.11
CA ARG A 152 23.32 7.86 -6.04
C ARG A 152 23.05 7.15 -7.36
N SER A 153 24.11 7.01 -8.15
CA SER A 153 24.23 6.10 -9.30
C SER A 153 24.82 4.77 -8.85
#